data_AF-D0IIY6-F1
#
_entry.id   AF-D0IIY6-F1
#
_cell.length_a   1.000
_cell.length_b   1.000
_cell.length_c   1.000
_cell.angle_alpha   90.00
_cell.angle_beta   90.00
_cell.angle_gamma   90.00
#
_symmetry.space_group_name_H-M   'P 1'
#
loop_
_entity.id
_entity.type
_entity.pdbx_description
1 polymer ?
#
loop_
_entity_poly.entity_id
_entity_poly.type
_entity_poly.pdbx_seq_one_letter_code
_entity_poly.pdbx_strand_id
1 'polypeptide(L)'
;MIELIAVRLTQGDDLKQQIAQLVRMHGIHAGSIASCVGCLSQLNVRLADSVSTLKMLAPFEILALSGTLTHDHCHLHIAVADAQGHTWGGHLLEGNLINTTAELMIHHYPQHRFTRQFDPNTGYSELLIDSSECLRREIVS
;
A
#
# COMPACT_ATOMS: atom_id res chain seq x y z
N MET A 1 11.86 -12.05 11.96
CA MET A 1 12.65 -11.76 10.75
C MET A 1 11.71 -11.13 9.73
N ILE A 2 12.14 -10.11 8.98
CA ILE A 2 11.33 -9.53 7.89
C ILE A 2 11.30 -10.53 6.74
N GLU A 3 10.12 -10.75 6.16
CA GLU A 3 9.93 -11.63 4.99
C GLU A 3 9.61 -10.79 3.75
N LEU A 4 10.22 -11.14 2.61
CA LEU A 4 10.01 -10.46 1.33
C LEU A 4 9.03 -11.26 0.46
N ILE A 5 8.00 -10.58 -0.04
CA ILE A 5 7.09 -11.09 -1.08
C ILE A 5 7.28 -10.23 -2.31
N ALA A 6 7.71 -10.83 -3.42
CA ALA A 6 7.94 -10.14 -4.69
C ALA A 6 7.02 -10.71 -5.77
N VAL A 7 6.27 -9.84 -6.44
CA VAL A 7 5.31 -10.20 -7.49
C VAL A 7 5.37 -9.17 -8.61
N ARG A 8 5.29 -9.62 -9.86
CA ARG A 8 5.07 -8.75 -11.00
C ARG A 8 3.57 -8.67 -11.30
N LEU A 9 3.02 -7.47 -11.28
CA LEU A 9 1.68 -7.18 -11.79
C LEU A 9 1.76 -6.85 -13.29
N THR A 10 0.69 -7.17 -14.01
CA THR A 10 0.63 -7.05 -15.47
C THR A 10 -0.52 -6.16 -15.93
N GLN A 11 -0.54 -5.84 -17.22
CA GLN A 11 -1.50 -4.92 -17.82
C GLN A 11 -2.95 -5.20 -17.39
N GLY A 12 -3.64 -4.15 -16.93
CA GLY A 12 -5.03 -4.21 -16.52
C GLY A 12 -5.26 -4.60 -15.06
N ASP A 13 -4.23 -5.08 -14.35
CA ASP A 13 -4.32 -5.31 -12.91
C ASP A 13 -4.62 -3.99 -12.17
N ASP A 14 -5.46 -4.05 -11.14
CA ASP A 14 -5.67 -2.94 -10.22
C ASP A 14 -4.66 -3.02 -9.07
N LEU A 15 -3.77 -2.02 -8.97
CA LEU A 15 -2.68 -2.01 -8.00
C LEU A 15 -3.17 -2.18 -6.56
N LYS A 16 -4.24 -1.48 -6.16
CA LYS A 16 -4.74 -1.51 -4.78
C LYS A 16 -5.40 -2.85 -4.46
N GLN A 17 -6.20 -3.37 -5.38
CA GLN A 17 -6.86 -4.66 -5.20
C GLN A 17 -5.86 -5.82 -5.16
N GLN A 18 -4.83 -5.81 -6.02
CA GLN A 18 -3.78 -6.82 -6.03
C GLN A 18 -2.96 -6.82 -4.73
N ILE A 19 -2.60 -5.65 -4.19
CA ILE A 19 -1.92 -5.56 -2.90
C ILE A 19 -2.80 -6.14 -1.78
N ALA A 20 -4.08 -5.76 -1.74
CA ALA A 20 -5.01 -6.27 -0.73
C ALA A 20 -5.21 -7.80 -0.85
N GLN A 21 -5.22 -8.34 -2.08
CA GLN A 21 -5.29 -9.78 -2.33
C GLN A 21 -4.02 -10.49 -1.84
N LEU A 22 -2.83 -9.96 -2.12
CA LEU A 22 -1.56 -10.52 -1.64
C LEU A 22 -1.48 -10.51 -0.12
N VAL A 23 -1.92 -9.42 0.52
CA VAL A 23 -2.00 -9.30 1.97
C VAL A 23 -2.87 -10.42 2.57
N ARG A 24 -4.06 -10.65 2.02
CA ARG A 24 -4.94 -11.74 2.49
C ARG A 24 -4.38 -13.13 2.18
N MET A 25 -3.85 -13.33 0.97
CA MET A 25 -3.31 -14.61 0.51
C MET A 25 -2.14 -15.09 1.39
N HIS A 26 -1.28 -14.16 1.81
CA HIS A 26 -0.12 -14.46 2.66
C HIS A 26 -0.39 -14.28 4.16
N GLY A 27 -1.63 -13.94 4.56
CA GLY A 27 -1.99 -13.76 5.97
C GLY A 27 -1.22 -12.61 6.66
N ILE A 28 -0.92 -11.54 5.93
CA ILE A 28 -0.12 -10.42 6.44
C ILE A 28 -0.94 -9.62 7.46
N HIS A 29 -0.57 -9.70 8.73
CA HIS A 29 -1.14 -8.86 9.79
C HIS A 29 -0.35 -7.58 10.06
N ALA A 30 0.89 -7.50 9.60
CA ALA A 30 1.72 -6.31 9.66
C ALA A 30 2.70 -6.31 8.48
N GLY A 31 2.73 -5.24 7.70
CA GLY A 31 3.64 -5.13 6.57
C GLY A 31 3.77 -3.71 6.03
N SER A 32 4.69 -3.53 5.08
CA SER A 32 4.81 -2.32 4.29
C SER A 32 5.19 -2.60 2.85
N ILE A 33 5.02 -1.61 1.99
CA ILE A 33 5.59 -1.64 0.65
C ILE A 33 7.11 -1.44 0.76
N ALA A 34 7.86 -2.28 0.05
CA ALA A 34 9.32 -2.18 -0.04
C ALA A 34 9.76 -1.52 -1.37
N SER A 35 9.07 -1.84 -2.47
CA SER A 35 9.29 -1.25 -3.80
C SER A 35 8.05 -1.47 -4.68
N CYS A 36 7.88 -0.62 -5.70
CA CYS A 36 6.83 -0.79 -6.71
C CYS A 36 7.17 0.00 -8.00
N VAL A 37 8.32 -0.28 -8.61
CA VAL A 37 8.69 0.32 -9.91
C VAL A 37 7.73 -0.18 -10.99
N GLY A 38 7.19 0.71 -11.82
CA GLY A 38 6.25 0.29 -12.85
C GLY A 38 5.52 1.47 -13.47
N CYS A 39 4.42 1.20 -14.15
CA CYS A 39 3.65 2.23 -14.83
C CYS A 39 2.14 1.96 -14.82
N LEU A 40 1.37 3.04 -14.86
CA LEU A 40 -0.09 3.03 -14.85
C LEU A 40 -0.65 3.62 -16.14
N SER A 41 -1.81 3.09 -16.56
CA SER A 41 -2.63 3.68 -17.63
C SER A 41 -3.78 4.51 -17.08
N GLN A 42 -4.08 4.35 -15.78
CA GLN A 42 -5.08 5.11 -15.05
C GLN A 42 -4.56 5.41 -13.64
N LEU A 43 -4.56 6.69 -13.26
CA LEU A 43 -4.32 7.15 -11.90
C LEU A 43 -5.65 7.50 -11.24
N ASN A 44 -5.87 7.07 -9.99
CA ASN A 44 -6.99 7.48 -9.16
C ASN A 44 -6.55 7.68 -7.69
N VAL A 45 -6.53 8.92 -7.24
CA VAL A 45 -6.06 9.27 -5.89
C VAL A 45 -7.01 10.24 -5.20
N ARG A 46 -7.04 10.19 -3.86
CA ARG A 46 -7.62 11.25 -3.03
C ARG A 46 -6.52 12.23 -2.62
N LEU A 47 -6.82 13.52 -2.73
CA LEU A 47 -5.89 14.62 -2.47
C LEU A 47 -5.84 14.97 -0.98
N ALA A 48 -4.94 15.90 -0.63
CA ALA A 48 -4.60 16.25 0.75
C ALA A 48 -5.75 16.87 1.56
N ASP A 49 -6.74 17.47 0.89
CA ASP A 49 -7.97 17.97 1.55
C ASP A 49 -8.87 16.83 2.06
N SER A 50 -8.49 15.57 1.83
CA SER A 50 -9.19 14.35 2.25
C SER A 50 -10.58 14.17 1.65
N VAL A 51 -10.94 14.98 0.64
CA VAL A 51 -12.25 14.97 0.00
C VAL A 51 -12.12 14.88 -1.51
N SER A 52 -11.29 15.74 -2.11
CA SER A 52 -11.13 15.81 -3.55
C SER A 52 -10.44 14.56 -4.08
N THR A 53 -10.93 14.07 -5.20
CA THR A 53 -10.31 12.96 -5.93
C THR A 53 -9.82 13.41 -7.29
N LEU A 54 -8.65 12.93 -7.68
CA LEU A 54 -8.06 13.13 -9.00
C LEU A 54 -8.04 11.78 -9.73
N LYS A 55 -8.75 11.71 -10.85
CA LYS A 55 -8.73 10.57 -11.76
C LYS A 55 -8.22 11.00 -13.13
N MET A 56 -7.20 10.33 -13.64
CA MET A 56 -6.56 10.65 -14.92
C MET A 56 -6.35 9.38 -15.74
N LEU A 57 -6.72 9.42 -17.02
CA LEU A 57 -6.47 8.38 -18.02
C LEU A 57 -5.32 8.83 -18.91
N ALA A 58 -4.10 8.47 -18.53
CA ALA A 58 -2.87 8.85 -19.20
C ALA A 58 -1.75 7.87 -18.80
N PRO A 59 -0.63 7.79 -19.56
CA PRO A 59 0.52 7.01 -19.13
C PRO A 59 1.22 7.72 -17.96
N PHE A 60 1.53 6.96 -16.91
CA PHE A 60 2.28 7.42 -15.75
C PHE A 60 3.37 6.42 -15.37
N GLU A 61 4.52 6.91 -14.94
CA GLU A 61 5.56 6.11 -14.26
C GLU A 61 5.34 6.15 -12.75
N ILE A 62 5.36 5.01 -12.07
CA ILE A 62 5.30 4.90 -10.61
C ILE A 62 6.69 5.20 -10.05
N LEU A 63 6.81 6.34 -9.36
CA LEU A 63 8.08 6.78 -8.76
C LEU A 63 8.25 6.22 -7.35
N ALA A 64 7.16 6.17 -6.59
CA ALA A 64 7.14 5.64 -5.24
C ALA A 64 5.75 5.13 -4.87
N LEU A 65 5.73 4.05 -4.11
CA LEU A 65 4.55 3.56 -3.42
C LEU A 65 4.94 3.27 -1.98
N SER A 66 4.21 3.90 -1.04
CA SER A 66 4.43 3.72 0.39
C SER A 66 3.12 3.29 1.02
N GLY A 67 3.20 2.44 2.04
CA GLY A 67 2.01 2.20 2.83
C GLY A 67 2.17 1.21 3.96
N THR A 68 1.16 1.22 4.82
CA THR A 68 1.02 0.35 5.98
C THR A 68 -0.04 -0.69 5.68
N LEU A 69 0.34 -1.96 5.81
CA LEU A 69 -0.50 -3.10 5.47
C LEU A 69 -0.98 -3.77 6.76
N THR A 70 -2.29 -3.82 6.94
CA THR A 70 -2.97 -4.70 7.88
C THR A 70 -3.79 -5.71 7.10
N HIS A 71 -4.17 -6.82 7.73
CA HIS A 71 -4.96 -7.87 7.08
C HIS A 71 -6.26 -7.34 6.44
N ASP A 72 -6.90 -6.37 7.09
CA ASP A 72 -8.23 -5.85 6.70
C ASP A 72 -8.15 -4.48 5.99
N HIS A 73 -7.00 -3.80 6.02
CA HIS A 73 -6.85 -2.46 5.46
C HIS A 73 -5.42 -2.18 4.97
N CYS A 74 -5.32 -1.66 3.74
CA CYS A 74 -4.06 -1.18 3.19
C CYS A 74 -4.13 0.36 3.04
N HIS A 75 -3.35 1.07 3.86
CA HIS A 75 -3.21 2.52 3.74
C HIS A 75 -2.02 2.83 2.83
N LEU A 76 -2.31 3.17 1.57
CA LEU A 76 -1.32 3.33 0.51
C LEU A 76 -1.32 4.76 -0.03
N HIS A 77 -0.13 5.35 -0.16
CA HIS A 77 0.12 6.61 -0.85
C HIS A 77 1.04 6.37 -2.04
N ILE A 78 0.81 7.08 -3.14
CA ILE A 78 1.59 6.94 -4.39
C ILE A 78 2.10 8.29 -4.87
N ALA A 79 3.27 8.28 -5.52
CA ALA A 79 3.78 9.36 -6.35
C ALA A 79 4.08 8.81 -7.76
N VAL A 80 3.61 9.52 -8.78
CA VAL A 80 3.76 9.16 -10.19
C VAL A 80 4.24 10.33 -11.03
N ALA A 81 4.97 10.08 -12.11
CA ALA A 81 5.33 11.07 -13.12
C ALA A 81 4.45 10.92 -14.37
N ASP A 82 3.96 12.03 -14.91
CA ASP A 82 3.33 12.06 -16.24
C ASP A 82 4.36 12.11 -17.38
N ALA A 83 3.88 12.11 -18.62
CA ALA A 83 4.72 12.19 -19.81
C ALA A 83 5.51 13.51 -19.96
N GLN A 84 5.23 14.53 -19.14
CA GLN A 84 5.98 15.79 -19.10
C GLN A 84 6.97 15.81 -17.92
N GLY A 85 6.98 14.78 -17.08
CA GLY A 85 7.81 14.69 -15.88
C GLY A 85 7.22 15.42 -14.67
N HIS A 86 5.98 15.93 -14.74
CA HIS A 86 5.33 16.47 -13.55
C HIS A 86 4.94 15.34 -12.61
N THR A 87 5.14 15.57 -11.32
CA THR A 87 4.80 14.60 -10.29
C THR A 87 3.39 14.85 -9.74
N TRP A 88 2.62 13.78 -9.68
CA TRP A 88 1.27 13.73 -9.11
C TRP A 88 1.26 12.70 -7.98
N GLY A 89 0.38 12.88 -6.99
CA GLY A 89 0.33 11.93 -5.88
C GLY A 89 -0.81 12.18 -4.91
N GLY A 90 -0.99 11.21 -4.02
CA GLY A 90 -2.04 11.26 -3.00
C GLY A 90 -2.32 9.89 -2.39
N HIS A 91 -3.44 9.79 -1.70
CA HIS A 91 -3.94 8.55 -1.13
C HIS A 91 -4.50 7.66 -2.24
N LEU A 92 -3.95 6.46 -2.40
CA LEU A 92 -4.30 5.53 -3.48
C LEU A 92 -5.74 5.01 -3.30
N LEU A 93 -6.57 5.19 -4.31
CA LEU A 93 -7.91 4.60 -4.38
C LEU A 93 -7.88 3.33 -5.26
N GLU A 94 -9.02 2.67 -5.40
CA GLU A 94 -9.18 1.67 -6.46
C GLU A 94 -9.27 2.36 -7.83
N GLY A 95 -9.02 1.63 -8.91
CA GLY A 95 -8.95 2.12 -10.27
C GLY A 95 -7.56 2.63 -10.66
N ASN A 96 -6.49 2.12 -10.05
CA ASN A 96 -5.12 2.39 -10.49
C ASN A 96 -4.63 1.22 -11.34
N LEU A 97 -4.78 1.34 -12.66
CA LEU A 97 -4.60 0.23 -13.59
C LEU A 97 -3.16 0.19 -14.10
N ILE A 98 -2.52 -0.98 -13.98
CA ILE A 98 -1.18 -1.21 -14.52
C ILE A 98 -1.21 -1.10 -16.05
N ASN A 99 -0.26 -0.36 -16.62
CA ASN A 99 -0.12 -0.25 -18.08
C ASN A 99 0.65 -1.44 -18.65
N THR A 100 1.93 -1.63 -18.29
CA THR A 100 2.75 -2.74 -18.80
C THR A 100 3.28 -3.65 -17.70
N THR A 101 3.72 -3.07 -16.58
CA THR A 101 4.28 -3.81 -15.45
C THR A 101 4.21 -3.01 -14.15
N ALA A 102 4.14 -3.71 -13.02
CA ALA A 102 4.58 -3.18 -11.74
C ALA A 102 5.35 -4.26 -10.96
N GLU A 103 6.57 -3.93 -10.57
CA GLU A 103 7.52 -4.76 -9.83
C GLU A 103 7.30 -4.53 -8.34
N LEU A 104 6.25 -5.18 -7.81
CA LEU A 104 5.80 -5.00 -6.44
C LEU A 104 6.62 -5.87 -5.49
N MET A 105 7.14 -5.23 -4.44
CA MET A 105 7.79 -5.88 -3.31
C MET A 105 7.11 -5.44 -2.01
N ILE A 106 6.75 -6.42 -1.18
CA ILE A 106 6.14 -6.23 0.13
C ILE A 106 7.06 -6.81 1.20
N HIS A 107 7.26 -6.06 2.28
CA HIS A 107 7.80 -6.58 3.53
C HIS A 107 6.66 -7.04 4.44
N HIS A 108 6.72 -8.29 4.87
CA HIS A 108 5.88 -8.85 5.92
C HIS A 108 6.68 -8.86 7.25
N TYR A 109 5.99 -8.53 8.34
CA TYR A 109 6.53 -8.47 9.69
C TYR A 109 5.85 -9.51 10.60
N PRO A 110 6.22 -10.82 10.53
CA PRO A 110 5.53 -11.89 11.26
C PRO A 110 5.48 -11.74 12.79
N GLN A 111 6.36 -10.93 13.36
CA GLN A 111 6.45 -10.69 14.81
C GLN A 111 5.67 -9.45 15.27
N HIS A 112 4.93 -8.82 14.36
CA HIS A 112 4.15 -7.63 14.62
C HIS A 112 2.70 -7.88 14.20
N ARG A 113 1.79 -7.15 14.83
CA ARG A 113 0.39 -7.10 14.45
C ARG A 113 -0.05 -5.65 14.36
N PHE A 114 -0.49 -5.25 13.18
CA PHE A 114 -1.08 -3.94 12.94
C PHE A 114 -2.60 -4.10 12.85
N THR A 115 -3.32 -3.27 13.59
CA THR A 115 -4.77 -3.17 13.52
C THR A 115 -5.15 -1.71 13.30
N ARG A 116 -6.45 -1.43 13.23
CA ARG A 116 -6.93 -0.05 13.24
C ARG A 116 -8.02 0.11 14.27
N GLN A 117 -8.04 1.25 14.95
CA GLN A 117 -9.05 1.60 15.93
C GLN A 117 -9.59 2.99 15.60
N PHE A 118 -10.90 3.19 15.75
CA PHE A 118 -11.51 4.51 15.58
C PHE A 118 -10.94 5.51 16.58
N ASP A 119 -10.42 6.63 16.09
CA ASP A 119 -9.96 7.77 16.88
C ASP A 119 -10.98 8.92 16.75
N PRO A 120 -11.71 9.27 17.83
CA PRO A 120 -12.66 10.38 17.82
C PRO A 120 -12.04 11.74 17.49
N ASN A 121 -10.72 11.92 17.67
CA ASN A 121 -10.04 13.19 17.40
C ASN A 121 -9.78 13.39 15.91
N THR A 122 -9.63 12.30 15.14
CA THR A 122 -9.41 12.37 13.69
C THR A 122 -10.68 12.06 12.91
N GLY A 123 -11.62 11.33 13.50
CA GLY A 123 -12.82 10.83 12.83
C GLY A 123 -12.56 9.63 11.93
N TYR A 124 -11.35 9.05 11.96
CA TYR A 124 -10.96 7.91 11.14
C TYR A 124 -10.54 6.72 12.01
N SER A 125 -10.52 5.53 11.41
CA SER A 125 -9.83 4.40 12.02
C SER A 125 -8.33 4.59 11.81
N GLU A 126 -7.55 4.73 12.86
CA GLU A 126 -6.10 4.98 12.83
C GLU A 126 -5.30 3.73 13.18
N LEU A 127 -4.02 3.72 12.79
CA LEU A 127 -3.11 2.59 13.03
C LEU A 127 -2.93 2.34 14.54
N LEU A 128 -3.11 1.09 14.95
CA LEU A 128 -2.71 0.60 16.27
C LEU A 128 -1.65 -0.50 16.09
N ILE A 129 -0.55 -0.38 16.82
CA ILE A 129 0.52 -1.38 16.86
C ILE A 129 0.35 -2.20 18.14
N ASP A 130 0.01 -3.47 18.00
CA ASP A 130 -0.12 -4.36 19.16
C ASP A 130 1.28 -4.71 19.68
N SER A 131 1.52 -4.41 20.95
CA SER A 131 2.80 -4.65 21.63
C SER A 131 2.88 -6.04 22.30
N SER A 132 1.77 -6.80 22.33
CA SER A 132 1.63 -7.98 23.17
C SER A 132 2.38 -9.24 22.68
N GLU A 133 2.84 -9.28 21.42
CA GLU A 133 3.62 -10.42 20.87
C GLU A 133 5.13 -10.19 20.85
N CYS A 134 5.62 -8.94 20.95
CA CYS A 134 7.05 -8.64 20.89
C CYS A 134 7.81 -9.15 22.14
N LEU A 135 7.16 -9.15 23.31
CA LEU A 135 7.80 -9.48 24.60
C LEU A 135 7.78 -10.96 25.00
N ARG A 136 7.09 -11.85 24.26
CA ARG A 136 6.93 -13.26 24.69
C ARG A 136 8.09 -14.19 24.31
N ARG A 137 9.07 -13.73 23.53
CA ARG A 137 10.22 -14.56 23.12
C ARG A 137 11.49 -14.38 23.95
N GLU A 138 11.52 -13.48 24.93
CA GLU A 138 12.71 -13.26 25.78
C GLU A 138 12.69 -14.03 27.13
N ILE A 139 11.65 -14.82 27.45
CA ILE A 139 11.53 -15.49 28.77
C ILE A 139 11.64 -17.04 28.68
N VAL A 140 12.07 -17.61 27.55
CA VAL A 140 12.37 -19.05 27.49
C VAL A 140 13.78 -19.28 26.94
N SER A 141 14.75 -19.18 27.86
CA SER A 141 16.11 -19.75 27.72
C SER A 141 16.47 -20.49 28.99
#